data_AF-A0A6P8ER81-F1
#
_entry.id   AF-A0A6P8ER81-F1
#
_cell.length_a   1.000
_cell.length_b   1.000
_cell.length_c   1.000
_cell.angle_alpha   90.00
_cell.angle_beta   90.00
_cell.angle_gamma   90.00
#
_symmetry.space_group_name_H-M   'P 1'
#
loop_
_entity.id
_entity.type
_entity.pdbx_description
1 polymer ?
#
loop_
_entity_poly.entity_id
_entity_poly.type
_entity_poly.pdbx_seq_one_letter_code
_entity_poly.pdbx_strand_id
1 'polypeptide(L)'
;MPLGWCGSCWAFSTVGSVEGQHFKKTGQLISLSEQNLVDCSTIQTYDQGNHLCRLYEGPALRMGVERRIDGGAMPSIAQKGIHAAANYRYIARAIYEEPSCSTIYLNHAEVLVGYGFERGVHYWIIKNSWGTAWGENGYMRMRRDGRNTCGIASYAMYPLM
;
A
#
# COMPACT_ATOMS: atom_id res chain seq x y z
N MET A 1 -2.35 4.82 13.86
CA MET A 1 -2.97 6.18 13.84
C MET A 1 -3.49 6.43 12.42
N PRO A 2 -4.68 7.02 12.19
CA PRO A 2 -5.00 7.55 10.85
C PRO A 2 -3.98 8.64 10.49
N LEU A 3 -3.38 8.58 9.30
CA LEU A 3 -2.19 9.39 8.96
C LEU A 3 -2.42 10.93 8.89
N GLY A 4 -3.64 11.42 9.07
CA GLY A 4 -3.92 12.86 9.02
C GLY A 4 -3.45 13.49 7.69
N TRP A 5 -3.04 14.77 7.74
CA TRP A 5 -2.51 15.51 6.58
C TRP A 5 -1.01 15.24 6.31
N CYS A 6 -0.44 14.23 6.95
CA CYS A 6 0.97 13.87 6.78
C CYS A 6 1.13 12.97 5.55
N GLY A 7 2.08 13.30 4.66
CA GLY A 7 2.44 12.52 3.47
C GLY A 7 3.19 11.20 3.78
N SER A 8 2.91 10.56 4.91
CA SER A 8 3.61 9.38 5.44
C SER A 8 2.99 8.05 5.02
N CYS A 9 2.21 8.05 3.92
CA CYS A 9 1.57 6.88 3.32
C CYS A 9 2.57 5.70 3.18
N TRP A 10 3.81 6.03 2.83
CA TRP A 10 4.90 5.10 2.62
C TRP A 10 5.31 4.38 3.92
N ALA A 11 5.38 5.08 5.05
CA ALA A 11 5.84 4.52 6.32
C ALA A 11 4.83 3.50 6.85
N PHE A 12 3.54 3.81 6.76
CA PHE A 12 2.46 2.89 7.07
C PHE A 12 2.50 1.64 6.18
N SER A 13 2.71 1.84 4.88
CA SER A 13 2.75 0.74 3.93
C SER A 13 3.93 -0.21 4.22
N THR A 14 5.11 0.35 4.51
CA THR A 14 6.30 -0.41 4.92
C THR A 14 6.04 -1.18 6.21
N VAL A 15 5.63 -0.50 7.28
CA VAL A 15 5.34 -1.13 8.59
C VAL A 15 4.35 -2.27 8.43
N GLY A 16 3.20 -2.04 7.79
CA GLY A 16 2.18 -3.06 7.66
C GLY A 16 2.63 -4.28 6.85
N SER A 17 3.54 -4.09 5.89
CA SER A 17 4.13 -5.21 5.15
C SER A 17 5.08 -6.05 6.02
N VAL A 18 5.89 -5.41 6.88
CA VAL A 18 6.79 -6.08 7.82
C VAL A 18 6.01 -6.81 8.90
N GLU A 19 5.03 -6.16 9.53
CA GLU A 19 4.15 -6.77 10.53
C GLU A 19 3.45 -8.01 9.97
N GLY A 20 2.87 -7.89 8.77
CA GLY A 20 2.14 -8.98 8.14
C GLY A 20 3.03 -10.15 7.75
N GLN A 21 4.23 -9.89 7.23
CA GLN A 21 5.19 -10.95 6.95
C GLN A 21 5.73 -11.57 8.26
N HIS A 22 5.91 -10.78 9.33
CA HIS A 22 6.41 -11.27 10.62
C HIS A 22 5.40 -12.25 11.20
N PHE A 23 4.13 -11.86 11.21
CA PHE A 23 3.03 -12.73 11.60
C PHE A 23 2.99 -14.02 10.77
N LYS A 24 3.20 -13.96 9.45
CA LYS A 24 3.27 -15.16 8.61
C LYS A 24 4.42 -16.11 8.99
N LYS A 25 5.55 -15.58 9.48
CA LYS A 25 6.73 -16.38 9.83
C LYS A 25 6.68 -16.91 11.26
N THR A 26 6.18 -16.12 12.21
CA THR A 26 6.28 -16.41 13.65
C THR A 26 4.93 -16.73 14.31
N GLY A 27 3.82 -16.42 13.65
CA GLY A 27 2.48 -16.47 14.25
C GLY A 27 2.21 -15.34 15.25
N GLN A 28 3.16 -14.42 15.45
CA GLN A 28 3.03 -13.31 16.40
C GLN A 28 2.80 -11.99 15.66
N LEU A 29 1.69 -11.34 15.96
CA LEU A 29 1.41 -10.01 15.43
C LEU A 29 2.02 -8.98 16.36
N ILE A 30 3.01 -8.26 15.85
CA ILE A 30 3.64 -7.14 16.54
C ILE A 30 3.17 -5.85 15.92
N SER A 31 3.02 -4.81 16.72
CA SER A 31 2.80 -3.44 16.23
C SER A 31 4.15 -2.75 16.17
N LEU A 32 4.55 -2.27 14.99
CA LEU A 32 5.76 -1.49 14.77
C LEU A 32 5.41 0.00 14.68
N SER A 33 6.41 0.86 14.82
CA SER A 33 6.24 2.31 14.83
C SER A 33 6.49 2.92 13.45
N GLU A 34 5.44 3.47 12.82
CA GLU A 34 5.61 4.28 11.60
C GLU A 34 6.45 5.53 11.87
N GLN A 35 6.33 6.12 13.07
CA GLN A 35 7.06 7.33 13.45
C GLN A 35 8.58 7.08 13.48
N ASN A 36 9.02 5.88 13.88
CA ASN A 36 10.43 5.50 13.84
C ASN A 36 11.00 5.57 12.41
N LEU A 37 10.20 5.20 11.40
CA LEU A 37 10.61 5.35 10.00
C LEU A 37 10.63 6.82 9.57
N VAL A 38 9.61 7.59 9.95
CA VAL A 38 9.52 9.02 9.62
C VAL A 38 10.70 9.80 10.22
N ASP A 39 11.05 9.53 11.48
CA ASP A 39 12.08 10.28 12.21
C ASP A 39 13.51 9.86 11.83
N CYS A 40 13.73 8.57 11.54
CA CYS A 40 15.08 8.02 11.40
C CYS A 40 15.48 7.68 9.96
N SER A 41 14.56 7.71 8.99
CA SER A 41 14.94 7.50 7.59
C SER A 41 15.70 8.72 7.07
N THR A 42 16.94 8.50 6.61
CA THR A 42 17.84 9.57 6.13
C THR A 42 17.52 10.05 4.71
N ILE A 43 16.39 9.62 4.14
CA ILE A 43 15.98 9.99 2.80
C ILE A 43 15.13 11.25 2.90
N GLN A 44 15.63 12.36 2.33
CA GLN A 44 14.87 13.58 2.12
C GLN A 44 13.69 13.32 1.17
N THR A 45 12.58 12.80 1.67
CA THR A 45 11.30 13.24 1.16
C THR A 45 11.06 14.58 1.81
N TYR A 46 11.39 15.67 1.11
CA TYR A 46 10.98 17.00 1.52
C TYR A 46 9.50 16.94 1.90
N ASP A 47 9.19 17.20 3.18
CA ASP A 47 7.84 17.44 3.69
C ASP A 47 7.34 18.80 3.16
N GLN A 48 7.35 18.96 1.84
CA GLN A 48 6.78 20.11 1.16
C GLN A 48 5.37 19.73 0.76
N GLY A 49 4.46 19.83 1.74
CA GLY A 49 3.04 20.08 1.49
C GLY A 49 2.39 19.18 0.46
N ASN A 50 1.76 18.10 0.92
CA ASN A 50 0.63 17.46 0.24
C ASN A 50 0.88 16.81 -1.13
N HIS A 51 2.07 16.85 -1.70
CA HIS A 51 2.35 16.25 -3.00
C HIS A 51 3.63 15.43 -2.96
N LEU A 52 3.50 14.21 -3.48
CA LEU A 52 4.57 13.27 -3.85
C LEU A 52 4.94 12.25 -2.75
N CYS A 53 4.04 11.29 -2.49
CA CYS A 53 4.47 9.89 -2.35
C CYS A 53 5.12 9.46 -3.68
N ARG A 54 6.28 10.04 -4.05
CA ARG A 54 7.09 9.62 -5.20
C ARG A 54 7.73 8.31 -4.81
N LEU A 55 7.01 7.24 -5.11
CA LEU A 55 7.39 5.84 -4.85
C LEU A 55 8.63 5.39 -5.63
N TYR A 56 9.35 6.28 -6.33
CA TYR A 56 10.39 5.85 -7.25
C TYR A 56 11.65 5.30 -6.56
N GLU A 57 11.91 5.62 -5.30
CA GLU A 57 12.88 4.91 -4.44
C GLU A 57 12.49 5.09 -2.97
N GLY A 58 11.53 4.29 -2.49
CA GLY A 58 11.06 4.37 -1.11
C GLY A 58 12.13 3.98 -0.07
N PRO A 59 12.04 4.46 1.19
CA PRO A 59 12.95 4.13 2.29
C PRO A 59 13.11 2.63 2.54
N ALA A 60 12.08 1.87 2.24
CA ALA A 60 11.99 0.46 2.51
C ALA A 60 12.88 -0.41 1.59
N LEU A 61 13.14 0.04 0.35
CA LEU A 61 14.13 -0.58 -0.54
C LEU A 61 15.57 -0.36 -0.03
N ARG A 62 15.85 0.80 0.59
CA ARG A 62 17.20 1.17 1.08
C ARG A 62 17.52 0.61 2.46
N MET A 63 16.52 0.30 3.28
CA MET A 63 16.74 -0.39 4.57
C MET A 63 17.12 -1.87 4.41
N GLY A 64 17.28 -2.38 3.17
CA GLY A 64 17.74 -3.75 2.90
C GLY A 64 16.75 -4.84 3.27
N VAL A 65 15.53 -4.46 3.68
CA VAL A 65 14.52 -5.42 4.15
C VAL A 65 13.73 -5.97 2.97
N GLU A 66 13.68 -5.34 1.79
CA GLU A 66 12.66 -5.65 0.76
C GLU A 66 13.20 -6.08 -0.61
N ARG A 67 12.41 -6.91 -1.32
CA ARG A 67 12.59 -7.16 -2.76
C ARG A 67 11.48 -6.53 -3.59
N ARG A 68 11.87 -5.85 -4.68
CA ARG A 68 10.96 -5.45 -5.76
C ARG A 68 10.46 -6.70 -6.50
N ILE A 69 9.19 -6.71 -6.83
CA ILE A 69 8.56 -7.79 -7.60
C ILE A 69 8.61 -7.43 -9.09
N ASP A 70 9.63 -7.91 -9.80
CA ASP A 70 9.79 -7.72 -11.24
C ASP A 70 9.21 -8.91 -12.01
N GLY A 71 7.90 -8.90 -12.22
CA GLY A 71 7.18 -10.01 -12.87
C GLY A 71 6.99 -11.23 -11.97
N GLY A 72 5.88 -11.96 -12.17
CA GLY A 72 5.50 -13.13 -11.38
C GLY A 72 4.28 -12.91 -10.47
N ALA A 73 3.94 -13.92 -9.67
CA ALA A 73 2.78 -13.86 -8.79
C ALA A 73 2.99 -12.88 -7.63
N MET A 74 2.16 -11.85 -7.56
CA MET A 74 2.16 -10.89 -6.45
C MET A 74 1.89 -11.60 -5.12
N PRO A 75 2.73 -11.41 -4.08
CA PRO A 75 2.51 -12.01 -2.77
C PRO A 75 1.27 -11.41 -2.11
N SER A 76 0.69 -12.18 -1.19
CA SER A 76 -0.53 -11.78 -0.47
C SER A 76 -0.33 -10.56 0.43
N ILE A 77 0.89 -10.37 0.96
CA ILE A 77 1.24 -9.24 1.85
C ILE A 77 2.41 -8.48 1.23
N ALA A 78 2.19 -7.22 0.87
CA ALA A 78 3.22 -6.38 0.25
C ALA A 78 2.89 -4.89 0.35
N GLN A 79 3.94 -4.07 0.46
CA GLN A 79 3.85 -2.64 0.21
C GLN A 79 3.57 -2.40 -1.28
N LYS A 80 2.58 -1.54 -1.56
CA LYS A 80 2.15 -1.17 -2.91
C LYS A 80 2.11 0.33 -3.09
N GLY A 81 2.49 0.76 -4.28
CA GLY A 81 2.15 2.05 -4.84
C GLY A 81 0.88 1.97 -5.68
N ILE A 82 0.02 2.98 -5.59
CA ILE A 82 -1.20 3.11 -6.39
C ILE A 82 -1.40 4.56 -6.83
N HIS A 83 -2.10 4.75 -7.95
CA HIS A 83 -2.71 6.03 -8.29
C HIS A 83 -4.07 6.16 -7.63
N ALA A 84 -4.12 6.84 -6.48
CA ALA A 84 -5.35 7.26 -5.84
C ALA A 84 -5.96 8.45 -6.61
N ALA A 85 -6.94 8.17 -7.45
CA ALA A 85 -7.69 9.17 -8.22
C ALA A 85 -8.66 9.97 -7.34
N ALA A 86 -9.28 11.02 -7.88
CA ALA A 86 -10.15 11.92 -7.09
C ALA A 86 -11.33 11.23 -6.37
N ASN A 87 -11.83 10.12 -6.94
CA ASN A 87 -12.95 9.33 -6.41
C ASN A 87 -12.56 8.38 -5.28
N TYR A 88 -11.25 8.18 -5.05
CA TYR A 88 -10.72 7.23 -4.08
C TYR A 88 -11.19 7.52 -2.65
N ARG A 89 -11.48 8.79 -2.34
CA ARG A 89 -11.99 9.21 -1.02
C ARG A 89 -13.42 8.75 -0.71
N TYR A 90 -14.21 8.41 -1.74
CA TYR A 90 -15.64 8.06 -1.60
C TYR A 90 -15.90 6.55 -1.59
N ILE A 91 -14.84 5.74 -1.51
CA ILE A 91 -14.98 4.29 -1.43
C ILE A 91 -15.71 3.93 -0.14
N ALA A 92 -16.81 3.18 -0.27
CA ALA A 92 -17.62 2.75 0.86
C ALA A 92 -17.62 1.22 1.00
N ARG A 93 -18.23 0.47 0.08
CA ARG A 93 -18.48 -0.99 0.25
C ARG A 93 -18.53 -1.84 -1.03
N ALA A 94 -17.86 -1.42 -2.10
CA ALA A 94 -17.89 -2.12 -3.39
C ALA A 94 -16.49 -2.48 -3.88
N ILE A 95 -16.40 -3.43 -4.81
CA ILE A 95 -15.16 -3.69 -5.55
C ILE A 95 -14.89 -2.44 -6.39
N TYR A 96 -13.85 -1.71 -6.02
CA TYR A 96 -13.43 -0.48 -6.65
C TYR A 96 -12.92 -0.74 -8.06
N GLU A 97 -13.44 0.05 -8.99
CA GLU A 97 -13.05 0.11 -10.40
C GLU A 97 -12.97 1.59 -10.78
N GLU A 98 -11.80 2.03 -11.24
CA GLU A 98 -11.60 3.40 -11.69
C GLU A 98 -10.89 3.39 -13.05
N PRO A 99 -11.63 3.62 -14.14
CA PRO A 99 -11.05 3.63 -15.48
C PRO A 99 -10.03 4.75 -15.70
N SER A 100 -10.13 5.85 -14.94
CA SER A 100 -9.28 7.04 -15.13
C SER A 100 -7.97 7.01 -14.36
N CYS A 101 -7.70 5.99 -13.56
CA CYS A 101 -6.46 5.93 -12.78
C CYS A 101 -5.26 5.55 -13.66
N SER A 102 -4.13 6.23 -13.44
CA SER A 102 -2.87 5.94 -14.13
C SER A 102 -2.26 4.62 -13.66
N THR A 103 -1.63 3.90 -14.59
CA THR A 103 -0.80 2.73 -14.28
C THR A 103 0.66 3.09 -13.98
N ILE A 104 1.07 4.33 -14.24
CA ILE A 104 2.47 4.79 -14.16
C ILE A 104 2.69 5.95 -13.17
N TYR A 105 1.69 6.80 -12.96
CA TYR A 105 1.75 7.91 -12.03
C TYR A 105 1.20 7.49 -10.67
N LEU A 106 2.05 6.93 -9.82
CA LEU A 106 1.67 6.52 -8.47
C LEU A 106 1.79 7.72 -7.51
N ASN A 107 0.81 7.90 -6.63
CA ASN A 107 0.74 9.04 -5.71
C ASN A 107 0.35 8.67 -4.28
N HIS A 108 0.08 7.39 -4.00
CA HIS A 108 -0.31 6.89 -2.68
C HIS A 108 0.29 5.51 -2.43
N ALA A 109 0.57 5.19 -1.17
CA ALA A 109 1.13 3.91 -0.76
C ALA A 109 0.25 3.23 0.29
N GLU A 110 0.03 1.94 0.10
CA GLU A 110 -0.91 1.12 0.85
C GLU A 110 -0.38 -0.31 1.00
N VAL A 111 -1.05 -1.13 1.80
CA VAL A 111 -0.64 -2.52 2.01
C VAL A 111 -1.60 -3.45 1.28
N LEU A 112 -1.10 -4.22 0.32
CA LEU A 112 -1.83 -5.39 -0.16
C LEU A 112 -1.80 -6.43 0.95
N VAL A 113 -2.97 -6.92 1.37
CA VAL A 113 -3.08 -7.90 2.47
C VAL A 113 -3.74 -9.21 2.05
N GLY A 114 -4.32 -9.26 0.85
CA GLY A 114 -4.89 -10.49 0.32
C GLY A 114 -5.57 -10.31 -1.02
N TYR A 115 -6.29 -11.35 -1.42
CA TYR A 115 -7.15 -11.37 -2.60
C TYR A 115 -8.35 -12.27 -2.34
N GLY A 116 -9.38 -12.12 -3.15
CA GLY A 116 -10.58 -12.95 -3.08
C GLY A 116 -11.30 -13.02 -4.42
N PHE A 117 -12.46 -13.65 -4.37
CA PHE A 117 -13.38 -13.77 -5.48
C PHE A 117 -14.81 -13.69 -4.96
N GLU A 118 -15.59 -12.77 -5.51
CA GLU A 118 -16.98 -12.59 -5.14
C GLU A 118 -17.79 -12.30 -6.40
N ARG A 119 -18.92 -13.00 -6.57
CA ARG A 119 -19.91 -12.74 -7.64
C ARG A 119 -19.29 -12.64 -9.04
N GLY A 120 -18.34 -13.51 -9.37
CA GLY A 120 -17.69 -13.51 -10.69
C GLY A 120 -16.50 -12.56 -10.83
N VAL A 121 -16.13 -11.81 -9.79
CA VAL A 121 -15.08 -10.80 -9.85
C VAL A 121 -13.94 -11.15 -8.89
N HIS A 122 -12.73 -11.28 -9.44
CA HIS A 122 -11.51 -11.35 -8.64
C HIS A 122 -11.16 -9.96 -8.11
N TYR A 123 -10.74 -9.87 -6.85
CA TYR A 123 -10.34 -8.61 -6.22
C TYR A 123 -9.09 -8.76 -5.34
N TRP A 124 -8.37 -7.65 -5.20
CA TRP A 124 -7.35 -7.43 -4.19
C TRP A 124 -7.98 -6.86 -2.92
N ILE A 125 -7.43 -7.22 -1.75
CA ILE A 125 -7.79 -6.63 -0.47
C ILE A 125 -6.63 -5.74 -0.04
N ILE A 126 -6.91 -4.45 0.15
CA ILE A 126 -5.90 -3.43 0.37
C ILE A 126 -6.23 -2.69 1.66
N LYS A 127 -5.25 -2.57 2.56
CA LYS A 127 -5.34 -1.82 3.81
C LYS A 127 -4.86 -0.41 3.57
N ASN A 128 -5.70 0.57 3.88
CA ASN A 128 -5.39 1.99 3.76
C ASN A 128 -5.03 2.59 5.13
N SER A 129 -4.45 3.77 5.10
CA SER A 129 -3.90 4.51 6.24
C SER A 129 -4.79 5.67 6.69
N TRP A 130 -5.99 5.79 6.12
CA TRP A 130 -6.96 6.86 6.41
C TRP A 130 -7.93 6.53 7.55
N GLY A 131 -7.60 5.52 8.36
CA GLY A 131 -8.38 5.10 9.51
C GLY A 131 -9.55 4.19 9.16
N THR A 132 -10.18 3.64 10.21
CA THR A 132 -11.24 2.63 10.07
C THR A 132 -12.58 3.20 9.59
N ALA A 133 -12.78 4.52 9.69
CA ALA A 133 -13.98 5.18 9.18
C ALA A 133 -14.03 5.25 7.64
N TRP A 134 -12.89 5.09 6.96
CA TRP A 134 -12.81 5.08 5.51
C TRP A 134 -12.99 3.67 4.94
N GLY A 135 -13.67 3.56 3.80
CA GLY A 135 -13.86 2.28 3.11
C GLY A 135 -14.58 1.22 3.96
N GLU A 136 -14.17 -0.01 3.78
CA GLU A 136 -14.65 -1.18 4.52
C GLU A 136 -13.79 -1.39 5.77
N ASN A 137 -14.04 -0.62 6.84
CA ASN A 137 -13.27 -0.65 8.09
C ASN A 137 -11.77 -0.34 7.91
N GLY A 138 -11.43 0.60 7.02
CA GLY A 138 -10.05 0.96 6.67
C GLY A 138 -9.45 0.14 5.52
N TYR A 139 -10.24 -0.75 4.94
CA TYR A 139 -9.84 -1.57 3.80
C TYR A 139 -10.62 -1.20 2.54
N MET A 140 -10.08 -1.59 1.40
CA MET A 140 -10.81 -1.59 0.14
C MET A 140 -10.61 -2.89 -0.61
N ARG A 141 -11.60 -3.20 -1.43
CA ARG A 141 -11.51 -4.25 -2.43
C ARG A 141 -11.35 -3.60 -3.78
N MET A 142 -10.33 -3.99 -4.54
CA MET A 142 -10.09 -3.46 -5.89
C MET A 142 -10.10 -4.56 -6.92
N ARG A 143 -10.68 -4.32 -8.09
CA ARG A 143 -10.71 -5.31 -9.17
C ARG A 143 -9.31 -5.82 -9.50
N ARG A 144 -9.18 -7.15 -9.54
CA ARG A 144 -7.98 -7.87 -9.96
C ARG A 144 -8.24 -8.46 -11.33
N ASP A 145 -7.95 -7.69 -12.37
CA ASP A 145 -8.24 -8.01 -13.77
C ASP A 145 -6.99 -8.33 -14.61
N GLY A 146 -5.81 -8.33 -13.98
CA GLY A 146 -4.54 -8.57 -14.66
C GLY A 146 -4.04 -7.40 -15.51
N ARG A 147 -4.72 -6.25 -15.50
CA ARG A 147 -4.38 -5.08 -16.33
C ARG A 147 -3.51 -4.05 -15.61
N ASN A 148 -3.00 -4.39 -14.43
CA ASN A 148 -2.26 -3.48 -13.56
C ASN A 148 -3.09 -2.21 -13.23
N THR A 149 -4.37 -2.40 -12.95
CA THR A 149 -5.31 -1.31 -12.63
C THR A 149 -4.76 -0.41 -11.53
N CYS A 150 -4.77 0.90 -11.80
CA CYS A 150 -4.20 1.96 -10.96
C CYS A 150 -2.71 1.80 -10.60
N GLY A 151 -1.98 0.96 -11.34
CA GLY A 151 -0.56 0.73 -11.13
C GLY A 151 -0.24 -0.11 -9.90
N ILE A 152 -1.20 -0.91 -9.40
CA ILE A 152 -1.02 -1.72 -8.19
C ILE A 152 0.19 -2.67 -8.24
N ALA A 153 0.60 -3.11 -9.43
CA ALA A 153 1.78 -3.95 -9.64
C ALA A 153 3.02 -3.15 -10.06
N SER A 154 2.90 -1.85 -10.34
CA SER A 154 4.00 -1.00 -10.83
C SER A 154 5.06 -0.74 -9.75
N TYR A 155 4.66 -0.64 -8.48
CA TYR A 155 5.58 -0.53 -7.37
C TYR A 155 5.16 -1.45 -6.23
N ALA A 156 5.70 -2.66 -6.28
CA ALA A 156 5.31 -3.76 -5.43
C ALA A 156 6.54 -4.34 -4.74
N MET A 157 6.55 -4.32 -3.41
CA MET A 157 7.69 -4.77 -2.62
C MET A 157 7.24 -5.51 -1.36
N TYR A 158 8.06 -6.44 -0.89
CA TYR A 158 7.79 -7.17 0.34
C TYR A 158 9.08 -7.45 1.09
N PRO A 159 9.04 -7.49 2.43
CA PRO A 159 10.22 -7.76 3.21
C PRO A 159 10.67 -9.22 3.13
N LEU A 160 11.97 -9.45 3.01
CA LEU A 160 12.65 -10.72 3.24
C LEU A 160 12.96 -10.83 4.73
N MET A 161 12.52 -11.92 5.35
CA MET A 161 12.75 -12.20 6.77
C MET A 161 13.29 -13.58 7.02
#